data_AF-A0A2V6PGG2-F1
#
_entry.id   AF-A0A2V6PGG2-F1
#
_cell.length_a   1.000
_cell.length_b   1.000
_cell.length_c   1.000
_cell.angle_alpha   90.00
_cell.angle_beta   90.00
_cell.angle_gamma   90.00
#
_symmetry.space_group_name_H-M   'P 1'
#
loop_
_entity.id
_entity.type
_entity.pdbx_description
1 polymer ?
#
loop_
_entity_poly.entity_id
_entity_poly.type
_entity_poly.pdbx_seq_one_letter_code
_entity_poly.pdbx_strand_id
1 'polypeptide(L)'
;MRENGSEYSTISRVAMFTTLGMTRSTASTVASRLTSTSAPRTRVAGNTALSKAASARRNILWRPSDFAFFTALIVNPTNPCPVRSISVPKPATGCGDLTDCVVLTLQKPRPKSNGKVSGLSLHLYARWRALAEAAPALREAEEAAPSERLLQRIWQHQRLRRDQLRTLDGQELVVLHPGFWNHEAGPDFRGAVLRFACRPPRSGDVEIDLHPAGWRGHGHDRNPAYRNVILHVVWDGDSGAGCALPTLTLRSLLDSPLSELILSLGQEVDAPGLLAGRCSAPLRDLPEDTLREVLNQAALIRLQRKASELAARARQVGWEQSLWEGLFAALGYKQNVWPMRRVAELLPLLLARELKKRSGTFTLQARLLGVSGLLPTEPTRARASADHYLRRVWDHWWREREQFADFILPRGLWRFSGLRPANHPQRRLALAAHWLAAGHLPDELEQWFGAPIPDHKLEMSLLEILQAERDDFWSWHWTLRSARMGKTRPLLGAQRVADLAVNVVLPWFWMRAVAGKNDALQRTAEHRYFAWPKSEDNAVLRLARQRLLGGTNARALRTAAMQQGLLQIVRDFCAHSNALCENCRFPELVRGLNASLQGQDARG
;
A
#
# COMPACT_ATOMS: atom_id res chain seq x y z
N MET A 1 -5.46 51.15 48.76
CA MET A 1 -4.02 51.33 49.07
C MET A 1 -3.55 50.07 49.80
N ARG A 2 -2.43 49.50 49.33
CA ARG A 2 -1.50 48.49 49.91
C ARG A 2 -1.95 47.51 51.04
N GLU A 3 -1.67 46.23 50.75
CA GLU A 3 -0.98 45.18 51.55
C GLU A 3 -1.67 44.33 52.66
N ASN A 4 -1.18 43.06 52.68
CA ASN A 4 -1.20 41.96 53.67
C ASN A 4 -2.41 40.98 53.67
N GLY A 5 -2.26 39.64 53.75
CA GLY A 5 -1.11 38.72 53.90
C GLY A 5 -1.58 37.26 54.22
N SER A 6 -0.62 36.31 54.30
CA SER A 6 -0.63 34.93 54.87
C SER A 6 -1.20 33.76 54.01
N GLU A 7 -0.41 32.84 53.43
CA GLU A 7 0.35 31.66 53.97
C GLU A 7 -0.48 30.48 54.53
N TYR A 8 -0.36 29.28 53.93
CA TYR A 8 0.18 28.05 54.54
C TYR A 8 0.41 26.91 53.50
N SER A 9 1.48 26.15 53.74
CA SER A 9 2.12 25.05 52.99
C SER A 9 1.48 23.66 53.25
N THR A 10 1.65 22.68 52.35
CA THR A 10 2.23 21.34 52.67
C THR A 10 2.60 20.55 51.39
N ILE A 11 3.82 20.01 51.39
CA ILE A 11 4.50 19.17 50.40
C ILE A 11 4.21 17.68 50.66
N SER A 12 4.15 16.83 49.62
CA SER A 12 4.64 15.43 49.70
C SER A 12 5.05 14.85 48.34
N ARG A 13 6.28 14.33 48.32
CA ARG A 13 6.96 13.58 47.24
C ARG A 13 6.53 12.11 47.26
N VAL A 14 6.44 11.46 46.09
CA VAL A 14 6.62 9.99 45.93
C VAL A 14 7.24 9.76 44.53
N ALA A 15 8.57 9.63 44.43
CA ALA A 15 9.37 8.40 44.39
C ALA A 15 9.29 7.62 43.05
N MET A 16 10.34 7.78 42.23
CA MET A 16 10.74 6.87 41.17
C MET A 16 11.29 5.57 41.77
N PHE A 17 10.94 4.42 41.19
CA PHE A 17 11.76 3.21 41.29
C PHE A 17 11.89 2.56 39.91
N THR A 18 13.14 2.50 39.46
CA THR A 18 13.67 1.63 38.41
C THR A 18 14.01 0.27 39.00
N THR A 19 13.72 -0.83 38.29
CA THR A 19 14.53 -2.07 38.38
C THR A 19 14.35 -2.95 37.14
N LEU A 20 15.49 -3.39 36.59
CA LEU A 20 15.66 -4.48 35.64
C LEU A 20 15.34 -5.85 36.28
N GLY A 21 15.11 -6.89 35.46
CA GLY A 21 15.39 -8.26 35.90
C GLY A 21 14.64 -9.37 35.16
N MET A 22 15.39 -10.23 34.47
CA MET A 22 14.99 -11.43 33.74
C MET A 22 14.48 -12.56 34.67
N THR A 23 13.65 -13.49 34.15
CA THR A 23 13.92 -14.95 34.01
C THR A 23 12.64 -15.83 34.01
N ARG A 24 12.81 -17.03 33.44
CA ARG A 24 11.82 -18.06 33.09
C ARG A 24 11.38 -18.95 34.26
N SER A 25 10.24 -19.63 34.04
CA SER A 25 9.93 -21.03 34.42
C SER A 25 9.54 -21.33 35.87
N THR A 26 8.32 -21.83 36.10
CA THR A 26 8.01 -23.25 36.41
C THR A 26 6.54 -23.44 36.80
N ALA A 27 6.08 -24.67 36.65
CA ALA A 27 4.70 -25.14 36.84
C ALA A 27 4.38 -25.57 38.29
N SER A 28 3.09 -25.84 38.48
CA SER A 28 2.49 -26.87 39.33
C SER A 28 1.80 -26.51 40.67
N THR A 29 0.48 -26.75 40.64
CA THR A 29 -0.31 -27.57 41.60
C THR A 29 -0.74 -26.97 42.95
N VAL A 30 -2.07 -27.01 43.19
CA VAL A 30 -2.84 -27.45 44.39
C VAL A 30 -4.28 -26.91 44.19
N ALA A 31 -5.30 -27.70 43.83
CA ALA A 31 -6.03 -28.75 44.56
C ALA A 31 -6.93 -28.26 45.74
N SER A 32 -8.22 -28.16 45.43
CA SER A 32 -9.39 -28.67 46.19
C SER A 32 -9.89 -28.02 47.49
N ARG A 33 -11.18 -27.62 47.49
CA ARG A 33 -12.30 -27.97 48.43
C ARG A 33 -13.56 -27.18 47.99
N LEU A 34 -14.64 -27.82 47.49
CA LEU A 34 -15.82 -28.38 48.20
C LEU A 34 -16.43 -27.36 49.19
N THR A 35 -17.69 -26.92 49.08
CA THR A 35 -18.98 -27.64 49.28
C THR A 35 -20.15 -26.71 48.89
N SER A 36 -21.11 -27.09 48.02
CA SER A 36 -22.38 -27.82 48.25
C SER A 36 -23.62 -26.94 48.52
N THR A 37 -24.79 -27.48 48.17
CA THR A 37 -26.19 -27.01 48.36
C THR A 37 -26.74 -26.13 47.23
N SER A 38 -27.91 -26.34 46.64
CA SER A 38 -28.93 -27.38 46.73
C SER A 38 -29.92 -27.20 45.56
N ALA A 39 -30.31 -28.30 44.91
CA ALA A 39 -31.46 -28.36 44.01
C ALA A 39 -32.79 -28.26 44.81
N PRO A 40 -33.94 -28.10 44.12
CA PRO A 40 -34.72 -29.31 43.88
C PRO A 40 -35.24 -29.47 42.45
N ARG A 41 -35.48 -30.75 42.13
CA ARG A 41 -36.05 -31.32 40.91
C ARG A 41 -37.57 -31.15 40.87
N THR A 42 -38.11 -31.08 39.65
CA THR A 42 -39.27 -31.89 39.24
C THR A 42 -39.08 -32.41 37.80
N ARG A 43 -39.38 -33.70 37.63
CA ARG A 43 -39.33 -34.51 36.40
C ARG A 43 -40.63 -34.36 35.59
N VAL A 44 -40.58 -34.69 34.29
CA VAL A 44 -41.35 -35.74 33.56
C VAL A 44 -40.84 -35.70 32.09
N ALA A 45 -40.07 -36.72 31.63
CA ALA A 45 -40.41 -37.84 30.71
C ALA A 45 -40.83 -37.41 29.27
N GLY A 46 -40.35 -37.99 28.17
CA GLY A 46 -39.46 -39.14 27.95
C GLY A 46 -39.09 -39.34 26.47
N ASN A 47 -38.34 -40.43 26.20
CA ASN A 47 -38.12 -41.19 24.95
C ASN A 47 -37.48 -40.43 23.75
N THR A 48 -36.51 -40.94 22.97
CA THR A 48 -36.04 -42.31 22.68
C THR A 48 -34.69 -42.27 21.91
N ALA A 49 -33.85 -43.30 22.12
CA ALA A 49 -32.98 -44.03 21.17
C ALA A 49 -32.02 -43.24 20.22
N LEU A 50 -30.70 -43.30 20.44
CA LEU A 50 -29.72 -44.27 19.88
C LEU A 50 -29.24 -43.98 18.44
N SER A 51 -27.98 -43.54 18.30
CA SER A 51 -26.93 -44.39 17.70
C SER A 51 -25.53 -43.82 17.96
N LYS A 52 -24.63 -44.73 18.35
CA LYS A 52 -23.19 -44.54 18.53
C LYS A 52 -22.50 -44.72 17.18
N ALA A 53 -21.45 -43.94 16.91
CA ALA A 53 -20.25 -44.46 16.26
C ALA A 53 -19.05 -43.57 16.62
N ALA A 54 -18.02 -44.22 17.15
CA ALA A 54 -16.80 -43.63 17.63
C ALA A 54 -15.66 -43.82 16.63
N SER A 55 -14.67 -42.93 16.74
CA SER A 55 -13.23 -43.17 16.55
C SER A 55 -12.69 -43.44 15.14
N ALA A 56 -11.83 -42.54 14.66
CA ALA A 56 -10.45 -42.88 14.33
C ALA A 56 -9.64 -41.61 13.98
N ARG A 57 -8.66 -41.30 14.82
CA ARG A 57 -7.52 -40.43 14.49
C ARG A 57 -6.55 -41.22 13.61
N ARG A 58 -6.05 -40.63 12.52
CA ARG A 58 -4.75 -40.98 11.94
C ARG A 58 -4.02 -39.72 11.44
N ASN A 59 -2.91 -39.43 12.11
CA ASN A 59 -1.81 -38.62 11.60
C ASN A 59 -1.11 -39.39 10.50
N ILE A 60 -0.86 -38.78 9.33
CA ILE A 60 0.21 -39.23 8.43
C ILE A 60 0.92 -37.99 7.84
N LEU A 61 2.19 -37.87 8.21
CA LEU A 61 3.25 -37.04 7.63
C LEU A 61 3.59 -37.57 6.23
N TRP A 62 3.85 -36.70 5.24
CA TRP A 62 4.75 -37.04 4.13
C TRP A 62 5.52 -35.81 3.62
N ARG A 63 6.83 -36.01 3.45
CA ARG A 63 7.78 -35.18 2.69
C ARG A 63 8.62 -36.12 1.81
N PRO A 64 9.35 -35.60 0.80
CA PRO A 64 9.33 -36.07 -0.59
C PRO A 64 10.61 -36.83 -1.00
N SER A 65 10.58 -37.56 -2.13
CA SER A 65 11.76 -37.91 -2.94
C SER A 65 11.37 -38.44 -4.34
N ASP A 66 11.86 -37.76 -5.38
CA ASP A 66 12.72 -38.18 -6.51
C ASP A 66 12.56 -39.51 -7.30
N PHE A 67 13.17 -39.47 -8.51
CA PHE A 67 13.37 -40.44 -9.61
C PHE A 67 12.46 -40.19 -10.83
N ALA A 68 12.89 -39.69 -12.01
CA ALA A 68 14.10 -39.79 -12.86
C ALA A 68 14.17 -41.02 -13.80
N PHE A 69 14.34 -40.70 -15.09
CA PHE A 69 14.82 -41.46 -16.26
C PHE A 69 13.96 -42.51 -16.98
N PHE A 70 13.77 -42.31 -18.29
CA PHE A 70 14.22 -43.24 -19.34
C PHE A 70 14.50 -42.49 -20.68
N THR A 71 15.44 -43.04 -21.43
CA THR A 71 16.12 -42.48 -22.62
C THR A 71 15.90 -43.35 -23.85
N ALA A 72 16.05 -42.76 -25.05
CA ALA A 72 16.35 -43.36 -26.37
C ALA A 72 15.14 -43.96 -27.16
N LEU A 73 15.05 -43.94 -28.50
CA LEU A 73 16.08 -44.05 -29.54
C LEU A 73 15.60 -43.50 -30.91
N ILE A 74 16.59 -43.32 -31.79
CA ILE A 74 16.69 -42.68 -33.12
C ILE A 74 16.20 -43.57 -34.28
N VAL A 75 15.64 -43.00 -35.37
CA VAL A 75 15.91 -43.41 -36.79
C VAL A 75 15.73 -42.21 -37.76
N ASN A 76 16.73 -41.98 -38.62
CA ASN A 76 16.84 -41.11 -39.81
C ASN A 76 16.69 -42.00 -41.09
N PRO A 77 16.78 -41.60 -42.40
CA PRO A 77 17.12 -40.29 -43.02
C PRO A 77 16.30 -39.93 -44.31
N THR A 78 16.61 -38.80 -44.97
CA THR A 78 17.03 -38.70 -46.40
C THR A 78 17.18 -37.24 -46.88
N ASN A 79 18.18 -37.00 -47.74
CA ASN A 79 18.66 -35.74 -48.33
C ASN A 79 18.36 -35.75 -49.85
N PRO A 80 18.37 -34.62 -50.61
CA PRO A 80 19.62 -34.04 -51.12
C PRO A 80 19.68 -32.50 -51.32
N CYS A 81 20.92 -32.04 -51.54
CA CYS A 81 21.44 -30.67 -51.78
C CYS A 81 21.32 -30.25 -53.29
N PRO A 82 21.64 -28.99 -53.75
CA PRO A 82 23.04 -28.49 -53.81
C PRO A 82 23.33 -26.94 -53.75
N VAL A 83 24.44 -26.59 -53.06
CA VAL A 83 25.67 -25.80 -53.41
C VAL A 83 25.66 -24.40 -54.11
N ARG A 84 26.36 -23.40 -53.49
CA ARG A 84 27.57 -22.61 -53.95
C ARG A 84 27.75 -21.31 -53.08
N SER A 85 28.71 -21.18 -52.15
CA SER A 85 30.16 -20.73 -52.25
C SER A 85 30.34 -19.31 -52.86
N ILE A 86 31.10 -18.32 -52.33
CA ILE A 86 32.55 -18.27 -52.02
C ILE A 86 32.89 -17.02 -51.13
N SER A 87 33.99 -17.16 -50.39
CA SER A 87 34.67 -16.28 -49.42
C SER A 87 35.67 -15.22 -49.96
N VAL A 88 35.86 -14.16 -49.17
CA VAL A 88 37.03 -13.30 -48.83
C VAL A 88 38.39 -13.54 -49.52
N PRO A 89 39.19 -12.46 -49.76
CA PRO A 89 40.65 -12.49 -49.64
C PRO A 89 41.24 -11.53 -48.58
N LYS A 90 42.42 -11.92 -48.08
CA LYS A 90 43.27 -11.32 -47.02
C LYS A 90 44.59 -10.76 -47.67
N PRO A 91 45.63 -10.28 -46.95
CA PRO A 91 46.23 -8.94 -47.15
C PRO A 91 47.74 -8.92 -47.48
N ALA A 92 48.30 -7.72 -47.70
CA ALA A 92 49.68 -7.25 -47.49
C ALA A 92 49.83 -5.89 -48.24
N THR A 93 50.51 -4.82 -47.82
CA THR A 93 51.55 -4.55 -46.82
C THR A 93 51.77 -3.03 -46.82
N GLY A 94 52.20 -2.43 -45.70
CA GLY A 94 53.14 -1.30 -45.74
C GLY A 94 52.75 0.01 -45.04
N CYS A 95 53.16 0.10 -43.76
CA CYS A 95 53.81 1.24 -43.08
C CYS A 95 53.15 2.63 -43.04
N GLY A 96 52.90 3.11 -41.82
CA GLY A 96 52.55 4.51 -41.54
C GLY A 96 51.95 4.68 -40.15
N ASP A 97 52.83 4.83 -39.16
CA ASP A 97 52.53 5.16 -37.77
C ASP A 97 51.77 6.50 -37.68
N LEU A 98 50.73 6.55 -36.84
CA LEU A 98 50.35 7.68 -35.96
C LEU A 98 48.90 7.53 -35.44
N THR A 99 48.83 7.55 -34.12
CA THR A 99 47.67 7.70 -33.26
C THR A 99 46.81 8.92 -33.63
N ASP A 100 45.56 8.70 -34.04
CA ASP A 100 44.53 9.76 -34.00
C ASP A 100 43.71 9.62 -32.71
N CYS A 101 44.20 10.30 -31.68
CA CYS A 101 43.34 10.87 -30.65
C CYS A 101 42.33 11.79 -31.35
N VAL A 102 41.04 11.50 -31.23
CA VAL A 102 39.99 12.47 -31.61
C VAL A 102 40.02 13.61 -30.60
N VAL A 103 40.89 14.59 -30.85
CA VAL A 103 40.91 15.87 -30.17
C VAL A 103 39.78 16.71 -30.77
N LEU A 104 38.83 17.12 -29.91
CA LEU A 104 37.76 18.06 -30.26
C LEU A 104 38.36 19.46 -30.50
N THR A 105 39.00 19.66 -31.64
CA THR A 105 39.39 20.99 -32.14
C THR A 105 38.56 21.35 -33.36
N LEU A 106 37.76 22.40 -33.21
CA LEU A 106 36.92 22.99 -34.27
C LEU A 106 37.78 23.43 -35.45
N GLN A 107 37.70 22.70 -36.57
CA GLN A 107 38.21 23.18 -37.85
C GLN A 107 37.26 24.24 -38.42
N LYS A 108 37.81 25.39 -38.84
CA LYS A 108 37.07 26.44 -39.57
C LYS A 108 36.66 25.93 -40.95
N PRO A 109 35.38 26.02 -41.36
CA PRO A 109 34.96 25.62 -42.69
C PRO A 109 35.35 26.68 -43.75
N ARG A 110 35.80 26.21 -44.92
CA ARG A 110 36.00 27.02 -46.13
C ARG A 110 34.64 27.42 -46.73
N PRO A 111 34.48 28.65 -47.28
CA PRO A 111 33.21 29.06 -47.86
C PRO A 111 33.08 28.54 -49.30
N LYS A 112 31.92 27.92 -49.61
CA LYS A 112 31.40 27.80 -50.99
C LYS A 112 29.98 28.36 -51.03
N SER A 113 29.68 28.95 -52.18
CA SER A 113 28.71 30.02 -52.42
C SER A 113 27.23 29.63 -52.44
N ASN A 114 26.41 30.60 -52.02
CA ASN A 114 25.11 31.03 -52.54
C ASN A 114 24.13 29.97 -53.07
N GLY A 115 23.35 29.40 -52.15
CA GLY A 115 21.95 29.06 -52.38
C GLY A 115 21.10 29.74 -51.29
N LYS A 116 20.33 30.78 -51.65
CA LYS A 116 19.38 31.41 -50.72
C LYS A 116 18.20 30.45 -50.50
N VAL A 117 18.31 29.62 -49.47
CA VAL A 117 17.15 29.09 -48.75
C VAL A 117 17.06 29.91 -47.48
N SER A 118 16.00 30.71 -47.34
CA SER A 118 15.67 31.42 -46.09
C SER A 118 15.25 30.40 -45.03
N GLY A 119 16.21 29.66 -44.49
CA GLY A 119 16.03 28.79 -43.35
C GLY A 119 16.07 29.60 -42.05
N LEU A 120 15.20 29.25 -41.10
CA LEU A 120 15.31 29.71 -39.72
C LEU A 120 16.75 29.48 -39.24
N SER A 121 17.38 30.51 -38.64
CA SER A 121 18.74 30.37 -38.11
C SER A 121 18.82 29.11 -37.24
N LEU A 122 19.84 28.27 -37.45
CA LEU A 122 20.10 27.05 -36.67
C LEU A 122 20.15 27.31 -35.14
N HIS A 123 20.37 28.56 -34.75
CA HIS A 123 20.41 29.01 -33.36
C HIS A 123 19.30 30.01 -33.02
N LEU A 124 18.27 30.15 -33.87
CA LEU A 124 17.16 31.07 -33.64
C LEU A 124 16.47 30.76 -32.31
N TYR A 125 16.13 29.49 -32.10
CA TYR A 125 15.49 29.06 -30.86
C TYR A 125 16.44 29.16 -29.66
N ALA A 126 17.74 28.87 -29.83
CA ALA A 126 18.73 29.06 -28.78
C ALA A 126 18.88 30.54 -28.38
N ARG A 127 18.82 31.47 -29.34
CA ARG A 127 18.80 32.92 -29.09
C ARG A 127 17.51 33.40 -28.44
N TRP A 128 16.36 32.89 -28.89
CA TRP A 128 15.06 33.19 -28.26
C TRP A 128 15.02 32.67 -26.82
N ARG A 129 15.53 31.46 -26.58
CA ARG A 129 15.68 30.88 -25.25
C ARG A 129 16.64 31.70 -24.39
N ALA A 130 17.80 32.10 -24.90
CA ALA A 130 18.75 32.93 -24.15
C ALA A 130 18.16 34.31 -23.79
N LEU A 131 17.36 34.92 -24.68
CA LEU A 131 16.63 36.16 -24.39
C LEU A 131 15.53 35.94 -23.34
N ALA A 132 14.88 34.78 -23.35
CA ALA A 132 13.87 34.40 -22.36
C ALA A 132 14.47 33.97 -21.01
N GLU A 133 15.68 33.40 -20.98
CA GLU A 133 16.44 33.02 -19.78
C GLU A 133 17.24 34.19 -19.17
N ALA A 134 17.48 35.27 -19.92
CA ALA A 134 18.03 36.52 -19.38
C ALA A 134 16.99 37.33 -18.58
N ALA A 135 15.69 37.14 -18.84
CA ALA A 135 14.60 37.85 -18.17
C ALA A 135 14.35 37.44 -16.69
N PRO A 136 14.58 36.19 -16.24
CA PRO A 136 14.46 35.78 -14.83
C PRO A 136 15.73 36.04 -14.02
N ALA A 137 16.88 36.29 -14.66
CA ALA A 137 18.17 36.50 -14.00
C ALA A 137 18.27 37.82 -13.20
N LEU A 138 17.30 38.73 -13.35
CA LEU A 138 17.28 40.04 -12.69
C LEU A 138 16.57 40.07 -11.31
N ARG A 139 16.38 38.91 -10.67
CA ARG A 139 15.91 38.84 -9.28
C ARG A 139 16.71 37.82 -8.48
N GLU A 140 17.97 38.13 -8.20
CA GLU A 140 18.61 37.64 -6.97
C GLU A 140 18.02 38.45 -5.79
N ALA A 141 16.75 38.19 -5.49
CA ALA A 141 16.25 38.44 -4.14
C ALA A 141 16.83 37.33 -3.27
N GLU A 142 17.29 37.66 -2.05
CA GLU A 142 17.75 36.70 -1.04
C GLU A 142 16.92 35.41 -1.13
N GLU A 143 17.55 34.28 -1.48
CA GLU A 143 16.85 33.03 -1.73
C GLU A 143 16.05 32.64 -0.47
N ALA A 144 14.74 32.87 -0.52
CA ALA A 144 13.82 32.43 0.52
C ALA A 144 14.00 30.93 0.73
N ALA A 145 13.97 30.48 1.98
CA ALA A 145 14.16 29.08 2.32
C ALA A 145 13.20 28.18 1.49
N PRO A 146 13.69 27.09 0.88
CA PRO A 146 12.88 26.22 0.06
C PRO A 146 11.80 25.52 0.90
N SER A 147 10.70 25.11 0.28
CA SER A 147 9.72 24.25 0.96
C SER A 147 10.31 22.88 1.28
N GLU A 148 9.91 22.26 2.40
CA GLU A 148 10.30 20.87 2.75
C GLU A 148 9.99 19.89 1.62
N ARG A 149 8.85 20.08 0.95
CA ARG A 149 8.47 19.26 -0.21
C ARG A 149 9.50 19.32 -1.33
N LEU A 150 10.12 20.47 -1.57
CA LEU A 150 11.20 20.60 -2.55
C LEU A 150 12.46 19.87 -2.08
N LEU A 151 12.82 19.98 -0.80
CA LEU A 151 13.95 19.25 -0.23
C LEU A 151 13.76 17.73 -0.33
N GLN A 152 12.54 17.24 -0.08
CA GLN A 152 12.16 15.85 -0.29
C GLN A 152 12.35 15.43 -1.76
N ARG A 153 12.00 16.28 -2.73
CA ARG A 153 12.28 16.00 -4.15
C ARG A 153 13.76 16.01 -4.47
N ILE A 154 14.52 16.99 -3.97
CA ILE A 154 15.99 17.05 -4.15
C ILE A 154 16.63 15.77 -3.61
N TRP A 155 16.23 15.34 -2.41
CA TRP A 155 16.68 14.08 -1.81
C TRP A 155 16.25 12.87 -2.64
N GLN A 156 14.98 12.75 -3.03
CA GLN A 156 14.49 11.62 -3.82
C GLN A 156 15.28 11.46 -5.13
N HIS A 157 15.49 12.56 -5.85
CA HIS A 157 16.21 12.59 -7.12
C HIS A 157 17.73 12.63 -6.94
N GLN A 158 18.23 12.69 -5.71
CA GLN A 158 19.65 12.76 -5.36
C GLN A 158 20.38 13.87 -6.14
N ARG A 159 19.76 15.05 -6.26
CA ARG A 159 20.30 16.25 -6.92
C ARG A 159 21.35 16.96 -6.05
N LEU A 160 22.40 16.20 -5.71
CA LEU A 160 23.41 16.53 -4.72
C LEU A 160 24.81 16.22 -5.24
N ARG A 161 25.83 16.91 -4.71
CA ARG A 161 27.26 16.58 -4.88
C ARG A 161 27.60 15.34 -4.04
N ARG A 162 27.24 14.17 -4.57
CA ARG A 162 27.25 12.88 -3.82
C ARG A 162 28.62 12.46 -3.29
N ASP A 163 29.69 12.94 -3.90
CA ASP A 163 31.10 12.76 -3.52
C ASP A 163 31.53 13.60 -2.31
N GLN A 164 30.74 14.63 -1.95
CA GLN A 164 31.09 15.60 -0.90
C GLN A 164 30.20 15.49 0.34
N LEU A 165 29.31 14.49 0.40
CA LEU A 165 28.36 14.36 1.51
C LEU A 165 29.08 14.03 2.81
N ARG A 166 28.99 14.96 3.77
CA ARG A 166 29.46 14.80 5.14
C ARG A 166 28.40 15.24 6.11
N THR A 167 28.23 14.50 7.21
CA THR A 167 27.35 14.91 8.30
C THR A 167 27.95 16.07 9.09
N LEU A 168 27.14 16.74 9.92
CA LEU A 168 27.57 17.87 10.76
C LEU A 168 28.71 17.50 11.73
N ASP A 169 28.81 16.24 12.13
CA ASP A 169 29.91 15.71 12.95
C ASP A 169 31.12 15.24 12.10
N GLY A 170 31.15 15.56 10.81
CA GLY A 170 32.28 15.34 9.91
C GLY A 170 32.39 13.95 9.30
N GLN A 171 31.47 13.03 9.62
CA GLN A 171 31.48 11.68 9.07
C GLN A 171 31.13 11.69 7.58
N GLU A 172 31.90 10.97 6.78
CA GLU A 172 31.60 10.77 5.36
C GLU A 172 30.29 9.98 5.21
N LEU A 173 29.42 10.41 4.31
CA LEU A 173 28.13 9.77 4.03
C LEU A 173 28.06 9.33 2.57
N VAL A 174 27.76 8.06 2.33
CA VAL A 174 27.44 7.56 0.99
C VAL A 174 25.99 7.08 0.96
N VAL A 175 25.17 7.73 0.14
CA VAL A 175 23.79 7.31 -0.10
C VAL A 175 23.80 6.22 -1.19
N LEU A 176 23.60 4.96 -0.81
CA LEU A 176 23.46 3.87 -1.77
C LEU A 176 22.04 3.79 -2.33
N HIS A 177 21.04 4.07 -1.49
CA HIS A 177 19.64 4.24 -1.90
C HIS A 177 18.95 5.29 -1.00
N PRO A 178 18.23 6.29 -1.53
CA PRO A 178 17.62 7.40 -0.77
C PRO A 178 16.45 6.97 0.11
N GLY A 179 15.91 5.78 -0.14
CA GLY A 179 14.69 5.26 0.48
C GLY A 179 13.48 5.49 -0.43
N PHE A 180 12.31 5.05 0.03
CA PHE A 180 11.05 5.26 -0.66
C PHE A 180 10.28 6.38 0.03
N TRP A 181 9.88 7.39 -0.74
CA TRP A 181 9.10 8.51 -0.22
C TRP A 181 7.81 8.00 0.42
N ASN A 182 7.66 8.32 1.70
CA ASN A 182 6.49 8.05 2.49
C ASN A 182 5.54 9.25 2.40
N HIS A 183 4.38 9.06 1.77
CA HIS A 183 3.31 10.06 1.74
C HIS A 183 2.29 9.89 2.88
N GLU A 184 2.62 9.03 3.85
CA GLU A 184 1.82 8.76 5.04
C GLU A 184 2.54 9.23 6.31
N ALA A 185 1.87 9.18 7.46
CA ALA A 185 2.48 9.56 8.73
C ALA A 185 3.75 8.74 9.06
N GLY A 186 4.71 9.36 9.73
CA GLY A 186 6.04 8.81 10.01
C GLY A 186 7.11 9.51 9.15
N PRO A 187 8.33 8.94 9.09
CA PRO A 187 9.45 9.63 8.46
C PRO A 187 9.28 9.79 6.95
N ASP A 188 9.89 10.83 6.39
CA ASP A 188 9.74 11.21 4.98
C ASP A 188 10.18 10.14 3.98
N PHE A 189 11.26 9.42 4.27
CA PHE A 189 11.72 8.31 3.43
C PHE A 189 11.94 7.06 4.27
N ARG A 190 11.46 5.92 3.76
CA ARG A 190 11.60 4.63 4.43
C ARG A 190 12.56 3.70 3.72
N GLY A 191 13.34 2.96 4.49
CA GLY A 191 14.25 1.93 3.97
C GLY A 191 15.34 2.48 3.04
N ALA A 192 15.86 3.68 3.35
CA ALA A 192 17.11 4.15 2.77
C ALA A 192 18.26 3.21 3.12
N VAL A 193 19.26 3.13 2.24
CA VAL A 193 20.48 2.36 2.47
C VAL A 193 21.65 3.32 2.43
N LEU A 194 22.27 3.53 3.58
CA LEU A 194 23.28 4.55 3.80
C LEU A 194 24.55 3.91 4.36
N ARG A 195 25.71 4.46 4.00
CA ARG A 195 27.00 4.07 4.56
C ARG A 195 27.66 5.28 5.20
N PHE A 196 28.06 5.15 6.46
CA PHE A 196 28.73 6.19 7.23
C PHE A 196 30.19 5.81 7.45
N ALA A 197 31.12 6.65 6.99
CA ALA A 197 32.56 6.39 6.99
C ALA A 197 32.89 4.99 6.43
N CYS A 198 33.89 4.31 7.00
CA CYS A 198 34.33 2.97 6.60
C CYS A 198 33.47 1.82 7.19
N ARG A 199 32.25 2.10 7.67
CA ARG A 199 31.37 1.07 8.24
C ARG A 199 30.57 0.33 7.16
N PRO A 200 30.02 -0.87 7.44
CA PRO A 200 29.10 -1.54 6.54
C PRO A 200 27.84 -0.70 6.26
N PRO A 201 27.23 -0.83 5.07
CA PRO A 201 25.93 -0.22 4.76
C PRO A 201 24.85 -0.61 5.77
N ARG A 202 24.00 0.35 6.13
CA ARG A 202 22.88 0.16 7.04
C ARG A 202 21.57 0.63 6.40
N SER A 203 20.50 -0.11 6.67
CA SER A 203 19.15 0.28 6.27
C SER A 203 18.45 1.05 7.39
N GLY A 204 17.68 2.08 7.04
CA GLY A 204 16.88 2.85 7.99
C GLY A 204 16.07 3.94 7.29
N ASP A 205 15.44 4.81 8.07
CA ASP A 205 14.58 5.87 7.56
C ASP A 205 15.33 7.21 7.52
N VAL A 206 14.84 8.17 6.73
CA VAL A 206 15.39 9.52 6.62
C VAL A 206 14.26 10.52 6.86
N GLU A 207 14.55 11.52 7.70
CA GLU A 207 13.65 12.63 7.96
C GLU A 207 14.22 13.93 7.40
N ILE A 208 13.36 14.77 6.81
CA ILE A 208 13.76 16.03 6.20
C ILE A 208 13.02 17.19 6.85
N ASP A 209 13.76 18.12 7.45
CA ASP A 209 13.22 19.36 8.01
C ASP A 209 13.93 20.57 7.40
N LEU A 210 13.44 21.79 7.63
CA LEU A 210 14.21 23.00 7.27
C LEU A 210 15.40 23.24 8.20
N HIS A 211 15.25 22.93 9.49
CA HIS A 211 16.25 23.23 10.52
C HIS A 211 16.41 22.05 11.49
N PRO A 212 17.59 21.87 12.14
CA PRO A 212 17.83 20.81 13.11
C PRO A 212 16.81 20.76 14.27
N ALA A 213 16.31 21.93 14.69
CA ALA A 213 15.33 22.04 15.76
C ALA A 213 13.97 21.38 15.43
N GLY A 214 13.67 21.16 14.14
CA GLY A 214 12.44 20.50 13.67
C GLY A 214 12.24 19.12 14.28
N TRP A 215 13.31 18.36 14.47
CA TRP A 215 13.27 17.02 15.06
C TRP A 215 12.56 16.98 16.42
N ARG A 216 12.93 17.88 17.35
CA ARG A 216 12.29 17.97 18.67
C ARG A 216 11.01 18.80 18.61
N GLY A 217 10.97 19.84 17.77
CA GLY A 217 9.80 20.71 17.61
C GLY A 217 8.55 19.95 17.16
N HIS A 218 8.73 18.96 16.28
CA HIS A 218 7.66 18.07 15.82
C HIS A 218 7.46 16.84 16.72
N GLY A 219 8.27 16.68 17.78
CA GLY A 219 8.20 15.56 18.72
C GLY A 219 8.64 14.22 18.13
N HIS A 220 9.46 14.23 17.08
CA HIS A 220 9.96 13.02 16.42
C HIS A 220 10.86 12.21 17.37
N ASP A 221 11.56 12.87 18.29
CA ASP A 221 12.38 12.26 19.35
C ASP A 221 11.58 11.34 20.29
N ARG A 222 10.30 11.65 20.51
CA ARG A 222 9.42 10.90 21.43
C ARG A 222 8.45 9.97 20.69
N ASN A 223 8.35 10.10 19.37
CA ASN A 223 7.39 9.35 18.57
C ASN A 223 8.00 8.01 18.11
N PRO A 224 7.45 6.85 18.55
CA PRO A 224 7.98 5.55 18.16
C PRO A 224 8.00 5.28 16.65
N ALA A 225 7.21 6.02 15.86
CA ALA A 225 7.22 5.92 14.40
C ALA A 225 8.55 6.37 13.76
N TYR A 226 9.35 7.16 14.47
CA TYR A 226 10.61 7.75 13.98
C TYR A 226 11.86 7.04 14.54
N ARG A 227 11.69 5.97 15.34
CA ARG A 227 12.79 5.23 15.97
C ARG A 227 13.82 4.62 15.00
N ASN A 228 13.42 4.44 13.75
CA ASN A 228 14.23 3.84 12.70
C ASN A 228 14.94 4.89 11.84
N VAL A 229 14.77 6.19 12.12
CA VAL A 229 15.47 7.26 11.39
C VAL A 229 16.96 7.17 11.71
N ILE A 230 17.77 7.04 10.66
CA ILE A 230 19.23 6.91 10.76
C ILE A 230 19.97 8.12 10.19
N LEU A 231 19.25 9.04 9.54
CA LEU A 231 19.77 10.29 9.01
C LEU A 231 18.69 11.37 9.11
N HIS A 232 19.08 12.52 9.63
CA HIS A 232 18.28 13.74 9.60
C HIS A 232 18.86 14.67 8.53
N VAL A 233 18.04 15.12 7.59
CA VAL A 233 18.48 16.00 6.50
C VAL A 233 17.83 17.36 6.73
N VAL A 234 18.63 18.42 6.70
CA VAL A 234 18.15 19.78 6.94
C VAL A 234 18.57 20.72 5.82
N TRP A 235 17.83 21.80 5.60
CA TRP A 235 18.26 22.82 4.64
C TRP A 235 19.53 23.52 5.13
N ASP A 236 19.46 24.10 6.33
CA ASP A 236 20.54 24.87 6.95
C ASP A 236 20.59 24.60 8.45
N GLY A 237 21.77 24.71 9.07
CA GLY A 237 21.95 24.48 10.50
C GLY A 237 23.41 24.36 10.96
N ASP A 238 23.69 24.91 12.13
CA ASP A 238 25.02 24.87 12.77
C ASP A 238 25.31 23.56 13.50
N SER A 239 26.58 23.16 13.49
CA SER A 239 27.13 21.99 14.18
C SER A 239 27.01 22.03 15.72
N GLY A 240 26.63 23.17 16.30
CA GLY A 240 26.41 23.34 17.75
C GLY A 240 25.05 22.83 18.25
N ALA A 241 24.10 22.55 17.36
CA ALA A 241 22.81 21.98 17.73
C ALA A 241 22.96 20.46 17.96
N GLY A 242 23.16 20.04 19.22
CA GLY A 242 23.31 18.65 19.63
C GLY A 242 22.13 17.75 19.26
N CYS A 243 22.05 17.35 17.98
CA CYS A 243 21.14 16.33 17.48
C CYS A 243 21.78 14.97 17.75
N ALA A 244 21.02 14.05 18.34
CA ALA A 244 21.51 12.71 18.65
C ALA A 244 21.65 11.82 17.39
N LEU A 245 21.17 12.30 16.24
CA LEU A 245 21.20 11.62 14.96
C LEU A 245 22.26 12.24 14.06
N PRO A 246 22.88 11.44 13.17
CA PRO A 246 23.67 12.00 12.07
C PRO A 246 22.82 12.98 11.25
N THR A 247 23.30 14.22 11.11
CA THR A 247 22.58 15.29 10.40
C THR A 247 23.34 15.75 9.16
N LEU A 248 22.67 15.93 8.02
CA LEU A 248 23.23 16.43 6.76
C LEU A 248 22.60 17.78 6.39
N THR A 249 23.40 18.79 6.06
CA THR A 249 22.93 20.10 5.56
C THR A 249 22.97 20.15 4.04
N LEU A 250 21.84 20.46 3.40
CA LEU A 250 21.72 20.41 1.94
C LEU A 250 22.20 21.66 1.22
N ARG A 251 22.13 22.84 1.84
CA ARG A 251 22.34 24.15 1.18
C ARG A 251 23.64 24.23 0.38
N SER A 252 24.75 23.72 0.91
CA SER A 252 26.06 23.73 0.25
C SER A 252 26.36 22.51 -0.62
N LEU A 253 25.46 21.52 -0.63
CA LEU A 253 25.67 20.20 -1.25
C LEU A 253 24.81 19.98 -2.50
N LEU A 254 24.10 21.00 -2.98
CA LEU A 254 23.31 20.90 -4.22
C LEU A 254 24.20 20.78 -5.46
N ASP A 255 23.75 19.99 -6.44
CA ASP A 255 24.44 19.84 -7.73
C ASP A 255 24.16 20.98 -8.73
N SER A 256 23.17 21.83 -8.44
CA SER A 256 22.73 22.96 -9.26
C SER A 256 22.14 24.06 -8.37
N PRO A 257 22.08 25.32 -8.84
CA PRO A 257 21.43 26.41 -8.12
C PRO A 257 19.99 26.06 -7.71
N LEU A 258 19.55 26.57 -6.56
CA LEU A 258 18.21 26.24 -6.04
C LEU A 258 17.10 26.69 -7.00
N SER A 259 17.27 27.85 -7.65
CA SER A 259 16.36 28.37 -8.68
C SER A 259 16.14 27.39 -9.85
N GLU A 260 17.19 26.73 -10.32
CA GLU A 260 17.10 25.71 -11.38
C GLU A 260 16.43 24.42 -10.89
N LEU A 261 16.69 24.03 -9.64
CA LEU A 261 16.03 22.88 -9.02
C LEU A 261 14.54 23.14 -8.80
N ILE A 262 14.13 24.37 -8.46
CA ILE A 262 12.72 24.77 -8.37
C ILE A 262 12.03 24.60 -9.72
N LEU A 263 12.66 25.04 -10.81
CA LEU A 263 12.08 24.93 -12.15
C LEU A 263 12.01 23.46 -12.62
N SER A 264 13.12 22.72 -12.48
CA SER A 264 13.23 21.34 -12.96
C SER A 264 12.45 20.33 -12.12
N LEU A 265 12.45 20.48 -10.80
CA LEU A 265 11.69 19.67 -9.84
C LEU A 265 10.37 20.36 -9.42
N GLY A 266 9.91 21.38 -10.16
CA GLY A 266 8.59 21.98 -9.97
C GLY A 266 7.49 21.21 -10.71
N GLN A 267 7.83 20.68 -11.89
CA GLN A 267 6.96 19.86 -12.74
C GLN A 267 6.83 18.42 -12.18
N GLU A 268 5.80 17.64 -12.55
CA GLU A 268 5.80 16.21 -12.24
C GLU A 268 6.91 15.52 -13.03
N VAL A 269 8.00 15.17 -12.36
CA VAL A 269 9.14 14.45 -12.94
C VAL A 269 8.94 12.97 -12.64
N ASP A 270 9.21 12.11 -13.62
CA ASP A 270 9.20 10.66 -13.42
C ASP A 270 10.11 10.27 -12.26
N ALA A 271 9.66 9.28 -11.50
CA ALA A 271 10.42 8.77 -10.38
C ALA A 271 11.82 8.29 -10.84
N PRO A 272 12.90 8.59 -10.09
CA PRO A 272 14.26 8.25 -10.51
C PRO A 272 14.40 6.76 -10.84
N GLY A 273 15.20 6.45 -11.87
CA GLY A 273 15.55 5.06 -12.21
C GLY A 273 16.22 4.31 -11.05
N LEU A 274 16.84 5.04 -10.11
CA LEU A 274 17.42 4.50 -8.88
C LEU A 274 16.41 3.76 -7.98
N LEU A 275 15.10 4.06 -8.10
CA LEU A 275 14.04 3.39 -7.33
C LEU A 275 13.60 2.04 -7.95
N ALA A 276 14.05 1.74 -9.18
CA ALA A 276 13.80 0.46 -9.82
C ALA A 276 14.53 -0.66 -9.08
N GLY A 277 13.86 -1.80 -8.88
CA GLY A 277 14.49 -2.99 -8.32
C GLY A 277 15.34 -3.73 -9.35
N ARG A 278 16.22 -4.61 -8.87
CA ARG A 278 17.06 -5.48 -9.74
C ARG A 278 16.27 -6.38 -10.68
N CYS A 279 14.99 -6.62 -10.39
CA CYS A 279 14.07 -7.38 -11.24
C CYS A 279 13.49 -6.58 -12.41
N SER A 280 13.62 -5.24 -12.42
CA SER A 280 13.07 -4.38 -13.47
C SER A 280 13.63 -4.68 -14.85
N ALA A 281 14.96 -4.83 -14.97
CA ALA A 281 15.58 -5.19 -16.24
C ALA A 281 15.20 -6.62 -16.69
N PRO A 282 15.38 -7.69 -15.88
CA PRO A 282 14.93 -9.03 -16.25
C PRO A 282 13.46 -9.12 -16.67
N LEU A 283 12.56 -8.41 -15.98
CA LEU A 283 11.13 -8.41 -16.33
C LEU A 283 10.85 -7.69 -17.65
N ARG A 284 11.59 -6.63 -17.95
CA ARG A 284 11.49 -5.91 -19.22
C ARG A 284 12.01 -6.74 -20.40
N ASP A 285 12.96 -7.62 -20.16
CA ASP A 285 13.55 -8.49 -21.19
C ASP A 285 12.67 -9.72 -21.51
N LEU A 286 11.57 -9.94 -20.78
CA LEU A 286 10.59 -10.98 -21.11
C LEU A 286 9.67 -10.55 -22.26
N PRO A 287 9.23 -11.50 -23.11
CA PRO A 287 8.11 -11.27 -24.03
C PRO A 287 6.85 -10.77 -23.29
N GLU A 288 6.05 -9.90 -23.92
CA GLU A 288 4.88 -9.30 -23.27
C GLU A 288 3.88 -10.36 -22.76
N ASP A 289 3.65 -11.41 -23.54
CA ASP A 289 2.73 -12.49 -23.18
C ASP A 289 3.24 -13.31 -22.00
N THR A 290 4.55 -13.58 -21.93
CA THR A 290 5.19 -14.24 -20.79
C THR A 290 5.07 -13.39 -19.53
N LEU A 291 5.35 -12.09 -19.62
CA LEU A 291 5.19 -11.18 -18.48
C LEU A 291 3.73 -11.16 -17.99
N ARG A 292 2.78 -11.11 -18.93
CA ARG A 292 1.35 -11.16 -18.61
C ARG A 292 0.99 -12.45 -17.88
N GLU A 293 1.51 -13.58 -18.33
CA GLU A 293 1.26 -14.88 -17.71
C GLU A 293 1.85 -14.96 -16.29
N VAL A 294 3.10 -14.51 -16.09
CA VAL A 294 3.71 -14.44 -14.75
C VAL A 294 2.88 -13.58 -13.80
N LEU A 295 2.38 -12.43 -14.28
CA LEU A 295 1.51 -11.55 -13.48
C LEU A 295 0.16 -12.20 -13.18
N ASN A 296 -0.43 -12.94 -14.12
CA ASN A 296 -1.68 -13.65 -13.92
C ASN A 296 -1.55 -14.81 -12.93
N GLN A 297 -0.47 -15.59 -13.01
CA GLN A 297 -0.17 -16.64 -12.03
C GLN A 297 0.01 -16.05 -10.62
N ALA A 298 0.76 -14.96 -10.50
CA ALA A 298 0.89 -14.25 -9.23
C ALA A 298 -0.47 -13.71 -8.73
N ALA A 299 -1.33 -13.23 -9.63
CA ALA A 299 -2.68 -12.80 -9.29
C ALA A 299 -3.56 -13.94 -8.77
N LEU A 300 -3.47 -15.14 -9.38
CA LEU A 300 -4.18 -16.33 -8.93
C LEU A 300 -3.75 -16.74 -7.53
N ILE A 301 -2.45 -16.78 -7.24
CA ILE A 301 -1.93 -17.05 -5.88
C ILE A 301 -2.49 -16.05 -4.87
N ARG A 302 -2.60 -14.78 -5.27
CA ARG A 302 -3.18 -13.75 -4.40
C ARG A 302 -4.68 -13.92 -4.16
N LEU A 303 -5.44 -14.26 -5.20
CA LEU A 303 -6.85 -14.63 -5.09
C LEU A 303 -7.01 -15.79 -4.11
N GLN A 304 -6.29 -16.89 -4.32
CA GLN A 304 -6.32 -18.10 -3.49
C GLN A 304 -5.98 -17.81 -2.02
N ARG A 305 -4.96 -16.98 -1.75
CA ARG A 305 -4.63 -16.59 -0.37
C ARG A 305 -5.78 -15.85 0.29
N LYS A 306 -6.32 -14.81 -0.37
CA LYS A 306 -7.45 -14.02 0.17
C LYS A 306 -8.67 -14.90 0.42
N ALA A 307 -8.94 -15.78 -0.52
CA ALA A 307 -10.02 -16.75 -0.46
C ALA A 307 -9.85 -17.71 0.74
N SER A 308 -8.60 -18.15 0.99
CA SER A 308 -8.23 -18.99 2.14
C SER A 308 -8.37 -18.27 3.49
N GLU A 309 -8.02 -17.00 3.57
CA GLU A 309 -8.24 -16.16 4.76
C GLU A 309 -9.74 -16.06 5.10
N LEU A 310 -10.58 -15.83 4.08
CA LEU A 310 -12.04 -15.76 4.25
C LEU A 310 -12.64 -17.11 4.65
N ALA A 311 -12.22 -18.23 4.04
CA ALA A 311 -12.71 -19.54 4.44
C ALA A 311 -12.23 -19.97 5.83
N ALA A 312 -11.01 -19.59 6.23
CA ALA A 312 -10.56 -19.82 7.59
C ALA A 312 -11.47 -19.15 8.60
N ARG A 313 -11.95 -17.94 8.29
CA ARG A 313 -12.96 -17.27 9.10
C ARG A 313 -14.34 -17.93 8.98
N ALA A 314 -14.78 -18.27 7.77
CA ALA A 314 -16.08 -18.92 7.54
C ALA A 314 -16.25 -20.24 8.33
N ARG A 315 -15.17 -21.01 8.54
CA ARG A 315 -15.20 -22.22 9.40
C ARG A 315 -15.59 -21.93 10.86
N GLN A 316 -15.39 -20.71 11.34
CA GLN A 316 -15.68 -20.32 12.72
C GLN A 316 -17.06 -19.68 12.87
N VAL A 317 -17.48 -18.90 11.88
CA VAL A 317 -18.66 -18.02 12.00
C VAL A 317 -19.71 -18.21 10.91
N GLY A 318 -19.47 -19.11 9.96
CA GLY A 318 -20.32 -19.29 8.78
C GLY A 318 -19.92 -18.39 7.60
N TRP A 319 -20.39 -18.75 6.41
CA TRP A 319 -20.06 -18.05 5.17
C TRP A 319 -20.55 -16.61 5.13
N GLU A 320 -21.80 -16.37 5.52
CA GLU A 320 -22.39 -15.03 5.47
C GLU A 320 -21.69 -14.06 6.44
N GLN A 321 -21.46 -14.47 7.68
CA GLN A 321 -20.75 -13.62 8.65
C GLN A 321 -19.30 -13.33 8.18
N SER A 322 -18.62 -14.29 7.54
CA SER A 322 -17.29 -14.05 6.95
C SER A 322 -17.32 -13.05 5.78
N LEU A 323 -18.42 -13.00 5.02
CA LEU A 323 -18.63 -12.01 3.97
C LEU A 323 -18.77 -10.62 4.57
N TRP A 324 -19.63 -10.45 5.58
CA TRP A 324 -19.81 -9.18 6.28
C TRP A 324 -18.51 -8.65 6.89
N GLU A 325 -17.75 -9.51 7.55
CA GLU A 325 -16.44 -9.16 8.10
C GLU A 325 -15.43 -8.77 7.01
N GLY A 326 -15.46 -9.45 5.86
CA GLY A 326 -14.67 -9.09 4.68
C GLY A 326 -15.04 -7.72 4.11
N LEU A 327 -16.34 -7.46 3.92
CA LEU A 327 -16.86 -6.21 3.36
C LEU A 327 -16.52 -5.02 4.27
N PHE A 328 -16.76 -5.14 5.57
CA PHE A 328 -16.41 -4.09 6.53
C PHE A 328 -14.89 -3.87 6.58
N ALA A 329 -14.09 -4.93 6.64
CA ALA A 329 -12.64 -4.84 6.62
C ALA A 329 -12.13 -4.04 5.40
N ALA A 330 -12.72 -4.28 4.22
CA ALA A 330 -12.40 -3.55 3.00
C ALA A 330 -12.85 -2.08 3.05
N LEU A 331 -14.02 -1.78 3.64
CA LEU A 331 -14.46 -0.40 3.88
C LEU A 331 -13.56 0.37 4.86
N GLY A 332 -12.74 -0.34 5.66
CA GLY A 332 -11.72 0.25 6.53
C GLY A 332 -10.46 0.73 5.81
N TYR A 333 -10.29 0.38 4.53
CA TYR A 333 -9.07 0.66 3.75
C TYR A 333 -7.80 0.22 4.48
N LYS A 334 -6.64 0.80 4.17
CA LYS A 334 -5.38 0.44 4.81
C LYS A 334 -5.37 0.66 6.33
N GLN A 335 -5.94 1.77 6.80
CA GLN A 335 -5.70 2.24 8.17
C GLN A 335 -6.71 1.72 9.20
N ASN A 336 -7.93 1.36 8.77
CA ASN A 336 -9.03 1.02 9.66
C ASN A 336 -9.61 -0.38 9.36
N VAL A 337 -8.84 -1.29 8.75
CA VAL A 337 -9.23 -2.70 8.50
C VAL A 337 -9.74 -3.35 9.79
N TRP A 338 -8.90 -3.29 10.84
CA TRP A 338 -9.18 -3.97 12.10
C TRP A 338 -10.41 -3.42 12.82
N PRO A 339 -10.54 -2.09 13.08
CA PRO A 339 -11.72 -1.59 13.78
C PRO A 339 -13.01 -1.80 12.97
N MET A 340 -12.99 -1.68 11.64
CA MET A 340 -14.18 -2.01 10.84
C MET A 340 -14.54 -3.49 10.90
N ARG A 341 -13.56 -4.39 10.78
CA ARG A 341 -13.80 -5.83 10.96
C ARG A 341 -14.38 -6.13 12.34
N ARG A 342 -13.84 -5.50 13.38
CA ARG A 342 -14.31 -5.71 14.75
C ARG A 342 -15.77 -5.27 14.91
N VAL A 343 -16.20 -4.19 14.26
CA VAL A 343 -17.63 -3.82 14.21
C VAL A 343 -18.45 -4.91 13.51
N ALA A 344 -17.97 -5.49 12.40
CA ALA A 344 -18.68 -6.57 11.72
C ALA A 344 -18.81 -7.85 12.55
N GLU A 345 -17.78 -8.20 13.33
CA GLU A 345 -17.81 -9.33 14.26
C GLU A 345 -18.91 -9.19 15.32
N LEU A 346 -19.36 -7.96 15.61
CA LEU A 346 -20.45 -7.68 16.55
C LEU A 346 -21.83 -7.73 15.90
N LEU A 347 -21.94 -7.86 14.57
CA LEU A 347 -23.24 -7.82 13.89
C LEU A 347 -24.26 -8.83 14.42
N PRO A 348 -23.92 -10.10 14.72
CA PRO A 348 -24.90 -11.01 15.30
C PRO A 348 -25.54 -10.46 16.58
N LEU A 349 -24.76 -9.78 17.43
CA LEU A 349 -25.26 -9.14 18.65
C LEU A 349 -26.08 -7.87 18.32
N LEU A 350 -25.62 -7.04 17.39
CA LEU A 350 -26.28 -5.79 17.00
C LEU A 350 -27.63 -6.02 16.30
N LEU A 351 -27.75 -7.14 15.59
CA LEU A 351 -28.94 -7.52 14.81
C LEU A 351 -29.88 -8.48 15.56
N ALA A 352 -29.42 -9.22 16.58
CA ALA A 352 -30.24 -10.19 17.31
C ALA A 352 -31.54 -9.60 17.92
N ARG A 353 -31.52 -8.31 18.29
CA ARG A 353 -32.72 -7.61 18.81
C ARG A 353 -33.68 -7.13 17.71
N GLU A 354 -33.29 -7.19 16.44
CA GLU A 354 -34.06 -6.68 15.29
C GLU A 354 -34.96 -7.72 14.63
N LEU A 355 -34.79 -9.00 14.92
CA LEU A 355 -35.67 -10.07 14.41
C LEU A 355 -37.16 -9.88 14.79
N LYS A 356 -37.47 -8.96 15.71
CA LYS A 356 -38.84 -8.61 16.12
C LYS A 356 -39.43 -7.37 15.41
N LYS A 357 -38.62 -6.52 14.77
CA LYS A 357 -39.04 -5.33 13.99
C LYS A 357 -37.94 -5.01 12.97
N ARG A 358 -38.23 -5.04 11.66
CA ARG A 358 -37.28 -4.55 10.64
C ARG A 358 -36.83 -3.13 11.02
N SER A 359 -35.56 -2.95 11.34
CA SER A 359 -35.02 -1.64 11.70
C SER A 359 -34.80 -0.81 10.46
N GLY A 360 -35.18 0.47 10.53
CA GLY A 360 -34.80 1.43 9.50
C GLY A 360 -33.30 1.71 9.54
N THR A 361 -32.73 2.04 8.38
CA THR A 361 -31.31 2.41 8.21
C THR A 361 -30.79 3.34 9.30
N PHE A 362 -31.59 4.32 9.74
CA PHE A 362 -31.24 5.26 10.78
C PHE A 362 -30.85 4.60 12.12
N THR A 363 -31.58 3.56 12.55
CA THR A 363 -31.29 2.81 13.78
C THR A 363 -29.95 2.09 13.68
N LEU A 364 -29.69 1.44 12.56
CA LEU A 364 -28.43 0.77 12.30
C LEU A 364 -27.26 1.77 12.23
N GLN A 365 -27.46 2.94 11.63
CA GLN A 365 -26.47 4.02 11.66
C GLN A 365 -26.13 4.43 13.10
N ALA A 366 -27.14 4.62 13.95
CA ALA A 366 -26.93 5.01 15.34
C ALA A 366 -26.17 3.94 16.14
N ARG A 367 -26.53 2.66 15.98
CA ARG A 367 -25.81 1.55 16.62
C ARG A 367 -24.38 1.44 16.12
N LEU A 368 -24.15 1.41 14.81
CA LEU A 368 -22.81 1.25 14.24
C LEU A 368 -21.89 2.43 14.62
N LEU A 369 -22.38 3.67 14.57
CA LEU A 369 -21.63 4.86 14.99
C LEU A 369 -21.38 4.88 16.51
N GLY A 370 -22.34 4.37 17.28
CA GLY A 370 -22.25 4.23 18.73
C GLY A 370 -21.22 3.21 19.19
N VAL A 371 -21.33 1.97 18.70
CA VAL A 371 -20.43 0.86 19.07
C VAL A 371 -19.01 1.12 18.58
N SER A 372 -18.85 1.88 17.49
CA SER A 372 -17.52 2.28 17.01
C SER A 372 -16.87 3.36 17.88
N GLY A 373 -17.57 3.95 18.86
CA GLY A 373 -17.05 5.07 19.65
C GLY A 373 -16.81 6.33 18.82
N LEU A 374 -17.49 6.45 17.67
CA LEU A 374 -17.33 7.57 16.73
C LEU A 374 -18.33 8.71 16.97
N LEU A 375 -19.38 8.46 17.75
CA LEU A 375 -20.25 9.51 18.30
C LEU A 375 -19.51 10.29 19.40
N PRO A 376 -19.79 11.61 19.54
CA PRO A 376 -19.24 12.39 20.63
C PRO A 376 -19.83 11.97 21.97
N THR A 377 -19.06 12.11 23.05
CA THR A 377 -19.50 11.82 24.42
C THR A 377 -20.71 12.68 24.80
N GLU A 378 -20.62 13.98 24.48
CA GLU A 378 -21.71 14.93 24.62
C GLU A 378 -21.99 15.59 23.26
N PRO A 379 -23.27 15.77 22.86
CA PRO A 379 -23.62 16.53 21.68
C PRO A 379 -23.42 18.02 21.99
N THR A 380 -22.18 18.50 21.91
CA THR A 380 -21.91 19.93 21.81
C THR A 380 -22.46 20.45 20.48
N ARG A 381 -22.92 21.71 20.43
CA ARG A 381 -23.49 22.34 19.22
C ARG A 381 -22.57 22.04 18.02
N ALA A 382 -22.99 21.11 17.16
CA ALA A 382 -22.31 20.90 15.88
C ALA A 382 -22.60 22.12 15.00
N ARG A 383 -21.93 22.23 13.85
CA ARG A 383 -22.32 23.23 12.84
C ARG A 383 -23.82 23.07 12.54
N ALA A 384 -24.56 24.18 12.45
CA ALA A 384 -26.03 24.20 12.41
C ALA A 384 -26.68 23.22 11.41
N SER A 385 -26.03 22.93 10.27
CA SER A 385 -26.56 22.00 9.26
C SER A 385 -26.48 20.51 9.63
N ALA A 386 -25.63 20.13 10.60
CA ALA A 386 -25.42 18.74 11.02
C ALA A 386 -26.00 18.42 12.40
N ASP A 387 -26.36 19.46 13.16
CA ASP A 387 -26.76 19.35 14.58
C ASP A 387 -28.01 18.50 14.78
N HIS A 388 -29.02 18.63 13.91
CA HIS A 388 -30.26 17.86 14.01
C HIS A 388 -30.07 16.35 13.79
N TYR A 389 -29.29 15.94 12.78
CA TYR A 389 -29.01 14.52 12.54
C TYR A 389 -28.18 13.93 13.69
N LEU A 390 -27.10 14.62 14.09
CA LEU A 390 -26.24 14.18 15.18
C LEU A 390 -27.02 14.01 16.48
N ARG A 391 -27.89 14.97 16.81
CA ARG A 391 -28.73 14.91 18.01
C ARG A 391 -29.64 13.70 18.00
N ARG A 392 -30.35 13.46 16.90
CA ARG A 392 -31.24 12.29 16.77
C ARG A 392 -30.47 10.97 16.90
N VAL A 393 -29.32 10.87 16.25
CA VAL A 393 -28.48 9.65 16.30
C VAL A 393 -27.97 9.43 17.73
N TRP A 394 -27.52 10.49 18.39
CA TRP A 394 -27.05 10.43 19.77
C TRP A 394 -28.19 10.04 20.73
N ASP A 395 -29.36 10.65 20.62
CA ASP A 395 -30.53 10.34 21.48
C ASP A 395 -30.99 8.89 21.29
N HIS A 396 -30.92 8.35 20.07
CA HIS A 396 -31.21 6.94 19.81
C HIS A 396 -30.16 6.02 20.44
N TRP A 397 -28.88 6.28 20.18
CA TRP A 397 -27.79 5.48 20.72
C TRP A 397 -27.76 5.50 22.25
N TRP A 398 -27.99 6.67 22.87
CA TRP A 398 -27.93 6.83 24.32
C TRP A 398 -28.87 5.88 25.06
N ARG A 399 -30.06 5.61 24.51
CA ARG A 399 -31.05 4.67 25.06
C ARG A 399 -30.63 3.21 25.02
N GLU A 400 -29.72 2.86 24.12
CA GLU A 400 -29.24 1.49 23.93
C GLU A 400 -27.80 1.28 24.43
N ARG A 401 -27.07 2.37 24.70
CA ARG A 401 -25.63 2.38 24.98
C ARG A 401 -25.24 1.43 26.12
N GLU A 402 -25.99 1.43 27.21
CA GLU A 402 -25.71 0.58 28.38
C GLU A 402 -25.67 -0.91 28.02
N GLN A 403 -26.51 -1.34 27.07
CA GLN A 403 -26.60 -2.73 26.64
C GLN A 403 -25.37 -3.17 25.83
N PHE A 404 -24.64 -2.22 25.26
CA PHE A 404 -23.48 -2.45 24.42
C PHE A 404 -22.18 -1.96 25.06
N ALA A 405 -22.19 -1.58 26.35
CA ALA A 405 -21.08 -0.91 27.02
C ALA A 405 -19.74 -1.66 26.87
N ASP A 406 -19.76 -2.99 27.00
CA ASP A 406 -18.57 -3.84 26.90
C ASP A 406 -18.01 -4.00 25.47
N PHE A 407 -18.77 -3.57 24.47
CA PHE A 407 -18.43 -3.73 23.05
C PHE A 407 -18.07 -2.41 22.36
N ILE A 408 -18.16 -1.27 23.07
CA ILE A 408 -17.82 0.05 22.53
C ILE A 408 -16.33 0.11 22.25
N LEU A 409 -15.97 0.34 20.99
CA LEU A 409 -14.58 0.50 20.57
C LEU A 409 -14.02 1.85 21.04
N PRO A 410 -12.80 1.88 21.61
CA PRO A 410 -12.11 3.12 21.91
C PRO A 410 -11.88 3.97 20.65
N ARG A 411 -12.18 5.27 20.74
CA ARG A 411 -11.98 6.22 19.63
C ARG A 411 -10.55 6.22 19.08
N GLY A 412 -9.55 6.03 19.95
CA GLY A 412 -8.13 6.01 19.58
C GLY A 412 -7.71 4.86 18.67
N LEU A 413 -8.55 3.83 18.50
CA LEU A 413 -8.30 2.75 17.53
C LEU A 413 -8.49 3.22 16.08
N TRP A 414 -9.27 4.27 15.86
CA TRP A 414 -9.56 4.80 14.53
C TRP A 414 -8.50 5.80 14.11
N ARG A 415 -7.93 5.59 12.92
CA ARG A 415 -6.96 6.49 12.30
C ARG A 415 -7.66 7.36 11.27
N PHE A 416 -7.62 8.68 11.48
CA PHE A 416 -8.27 9.67 10.59
C PHE A 416 -7.27 10.43 9.71
N SER A 417 -6.00 10.46 10.09
CA SER A 417 -4.92 11.16 9.37
C SER A 417 -4.65 10.54 8.00
N GLY A 418 -4.57 11.35 6.95
CA GLY A 418 -4.27 10.87 5.59
C GLY A 418 -5.43 10.15 4.90
N LEU A 419 -6.65 10.22 5.46
CA LEU A 419 -7.86 9.74 4.78
C LEU A 419 -8.42 10.79 3.83
N ARG A 420 -8.84 10.35 2.63
CA ARG A 420 -9.73 11.16 1.78
C ARG A 420 -11.07 11.32 2.50
N PRO A 421 -11.72 12.51 2.50
CA PRO A 421 -13.00 12.71 3.20
C PRO A 421 -14.10 11.70 2.83
N ALA A 422 -14.15 11.28 1.55
CA ALA A 422 -15.07 10.25 1.09
C ALA A 422 -14.86 8.86 1.73
N ASN A 423 -13.68 8.60 2.27
CA ASN A 423 -13.28 7.32 2.87
C ASN A 423 -13.37 7.33 4.40
N HIS A 424 -13.95 8.38 4.99
CA HIS A 424 -14.01 8.51 6.43
C HIS A 424 -14.84 7.36 7.06
N PRO A 425 -14.39 6.75 8.17
CA PRO A 425 -15.07 5.60 8.77
C PRO A 425 -16.55 5.83 9.10
N GLN A 426 -16.90 7.01 9.59
CA GLN A 426 -18.31 7.35 9.88
C GLN A 426 -19.22 7.22 8.65
N ARG A 427 -18.76 7.72 7.49
CA ARG A 427 -19.50 7.62 6.23
C ARG A 427 -19.56 6.17 5.73
N ARG A 428 -18.52 5.38 5.98
CA ARG A 428 -18.45 3.96 5.60
C ARG A 428 -19.35 3.08 6.45
N LEU A 429 -19.47 3.38 7.74
CA LEU A 429 -20.45 2.74 8.62
C LEU A 429 -21.89 3.11 8.21
N ALA A 430 -22.12 4.34 7.75
CA ALA A 430 -23.42 4.72 7.21
C ALA A 430 -23.79 3.93 5.95
N LEU A 431 -22.84 3.71 5.03
CA LEU A 431 -23.03 2.82 3.88
C LEU A 431 -23.36 1.40 4.32
N ALA A 432 -22.60 0.86 5.27
CA ALA A 432 -22.85 -0.49 5.76
C ALA A 432 -24.22 -0.63 6.46
N ALA A 433 -24.70 0.42 7.13
CA ALA A 433 -26.05 0.46 7.70
C ALA A 433 -27.13 0.29 6.63
N HIS A 434 -26.96 0.89 5.44
CA HIS A 434 -27.89 0.70 4.31
C HIS A 434 -27.90 -0.75 3.84
N TRP A 435 -26.72 -1.36 3.67
CA TRP A 435 -26.61 -2.78 3.28
C TRP A 435 -27.30 -3.71 4.26
N LEU A 436 -27.12 -3.47 5.56
CA LEU A 436 -27.74 -4.26 6.62
C LEU A 436 -29.25 -4.05 6.69
N ALA A 437 -29.72 -2.80 6.50
CA ALA A 437 -31.14 -2.46 6.54
C ALA A 437 -31.91 -3.07 5.36
N ALA A 438 -31.29 -3.13 4.18
CA ALA A 438 -31.85 -3.79 3.00
C ALA A 438 -32.05 -5.29 3.26
N GLY A 439 -31.09 -5.94 3.93
CA GLY A 439 -31.22 -7.31 4.43
C GLY A 439 -31.13 -8.41 3.35
N HIS A 440 -30.93 -8.06 2.09
CA HIS A 440 -30.87 -8.98 0.95
C HIS A 440 -29.53 -8.94 0.19
N LEU A 441 -28.53 -8.20 0.69
CA LEU A 441 -27.25 -8.05 0.00
C LEU A 441 -26.53 -9.39 -0.28
N PRO A 442 -26.45 -10.37 0.65
CA PRO A 442 -25.83 -11.67 0.35
C PRO A 442 -26.52 -12.40 -0.81
N ASP A 443 -27.86 -12.37 -0.85
CA ASP A 443 -28.67 -13.02 -1.89
C ASP A 443 -28.50 -12.32 -3.25
N GLU A 444 -28.49 -10.99 -3.28
CA GLU A 444 -28.25 -10.21 -4.50
C GLU A 444 -26.84 -10.46 -5.06
N LEU A 445 -25.83 -10.58 -4.18
CA LEU A 445 -24.48 -10.93 -4.60
C LEU A 445 -24.44 -12.35 -5.17
N GLU A 446 -25.17 -13.31 -4.60
CA GLU A 446 -25.24 -14.67 -5.11
C GLU A 446 -25.94 -14.75 -6.47
N GLN A 447 -27.05 -14.03 -6.64
CA GLN A 447 -27.74 -13.89 -7.92
C GLN A 447 -26.85 -13.23 -8.98
N TRP A 448 -26.17 -12.14 -8.60
CA TRP A 448 -25.21 -11.45 -9.47
C TRP A 448 -24.07 -12.38 -9.90
N PHE A 449 -23.55 -13.19 -8.97
CA PHE A 449 -22.47 -14.12 -9.24
C PHE A 449 -22.89 -15.23 -10.22
N GLY A 450 -24.12 -15.74 -10.09
CA GLY A 450 -24.69 -16.75 -10.99
C GLY A 450 -25.16 -16.22 -12.36
N ALA A 451 -25.41 -14.91 -12.48
CA ALA A 451 -25.97 -14.33 -13.70
C ALA A 451 -24.96 -14.31 -14.89
N PRO A 452 -25.42 -14.48 -16.14
CA PRO A 452 -24.59 -14.34 -17.34
C PRO A 452 -24.36 -12.85 -17.67
N ILE A 453 -23.41 -12.21 -16.98
CA ILE A 453 -23.09 -10.79 -17.14
C ILE A 453 -21.87 -10.63 -18.07
N PRO A 454 -21.97 -9.84 -19.16
CA PRO A 454 -20.81 -9.50 -20.00
C PRO A 454 -19.73 -8.73 -19.22
N ASP A 455 -18.45 -8.99 -19.52
CA ASP A 455 -17.31 -8.44 -18.76
C ASP A 455 -17.33 -6.92 -18.60
N HIS A 456 -17.66 -6.20 -19.67
CA HIS A 456 -17.74 -4.73 -19.66
C HIS A 456 -18.85 -4.16 -18.75
N LYS A 457 -19.79 -4.99 -18.28
CA LYS A 457 -20.86 -4.62 -17.35
C LYS A 457 -20.63 -5.09 -15.91
N LEU A 458 -19.58 -5.86 -15.63
CA LEU A 458 -19.34 -6.43 -14.30
C LEU A 458 -19.20 -5.34 -13.22
N GLU A 459 -18.44 -4.28 -13.48
CA GLU A 459 -18.24 -3.20 -12.51
C GLU A 459 -19.53 -2.42 -12.24
N MET A 460 -20.27 -2.06 -13.30
CA MET A 460 -21.52 -1.30 -13.16
C MET A 460 -22.60 -2.10 -12.45
N SER A 461 -22.81 -3.37 -12.85
CA SER A 461 -23.81 -4.24 -12.22
C SER A 461 -23.52 -4.51 -10.74
N LEU A 462 -22.25 -4.66 -10.35
CA LEU A 462 -21.90 -4.79 -8.94
C LEU A 462 -22.04 -3.45 -8.19
N LEU A 463 -21.77 -2.32 -8.86
CA LEU A 463 -22.01 -0.99 -8.29
C LEU A 463 -23.49 -0.79 -7.99
N GLU A 464 -24.40 -1.18 -8.89
CA GLU A 464 -25.85 -1.08 -8.69
C GLU A 464 -26.31 -1.80 -7.41
N ILE A 465 -25.75 -2.97 -7.11
CA ILE A 465 -26.05 -3.75 -5.90
C ILE A 465 -25.45 -3.10 -4.63
N LEU A 466 -24.19 -2.64 -4.72
CA LEU A 466 -23.47 -2.10 -3.56
C LEU A 466 -23.77 -0.63 -3.27
N GLN A 467 -24.40 0.07 -4.20
CA GLN A 467 -24.72 1.48 -4.08
C GLN A 467 -25.97 1.65 -3.21
N ALA A 468 -25.80 2.24 -2.03
CA ALA A 468 -26.95 2.67 -1.24
C ALA A 468 -27.76 3.73 -1.97
N GLU A 469 -29.08 3.71 -1.76
CA GLU A 469 -29.98 4.80 -2.10
C GLU A 469 -29.51 6.12 -1.46
N ARG A 470 -30.11 7.23 -1.93
CA ARG A 470 -29.74 8.56 -1.47
C ARG A 470 -30.03 8.71 0.03
N ASP A 471 -28.96 8.77 0.82
CA ASP A 471 -29.05 9.06 2.26
C ASP A 471 -29.30 10.55 2.52
N ASP A 472 -30.23 10.87 3.43
CA ASP A 472 -30.63 12.25 3.76
C ASP A 472 -29.49 13.11 4.31
N PHE A 473 -28.59 12.51 5.10
CA PHE A 473 -27.49 13.23 5.75
C PHE A 473 -26.16 12.98 5.05
N TRP A 474 -25.80 11.71 4.89
CA TRP A 474 -24.51 11.28 4.35
C TRP A 474 -24.39 11.57 2.86
N SER A 475 -25.45 11.73 2.08
CA SER A 475 -25.27 12.22 0.70
C SER A 475 -24.71 13.64 0.64
N TRP A 476 -24.79 14.39 1.74
CA TRP A 476 -24.43 15.81 1.83
C TRP A 476 -23.27 16.11 2.79
N HIS A 477 -22.82 15.15 3.61
CA HIS A 477 -21.78 15.36 4.61
C HIS A 477 -20.71 14.26 4.57
N TRP A 478 -19.44 14.65 4.75
CA TRP A 478 -18.33 13.69 4.84
C TRP A 478 -18.20 13.07 6.23
N THR A 479 -18.45 13.87 7.27
CA THR A 479 -18.36 13.49 8.68
C THR A 479 -19.47 14.18 9.47
N LEU A 480 -19.72 13.74 10.70
CA LEU A 480 -20.67 14.37 11.62
C LEU A 480 -20.35 15.85 11.93
N ARG A 481 -19.11 16.29 11.66
CA ARG A 481 -18.64 17.67 11.91
C ARG A 481 -18.36 18.47 10.64
N SER A 482 -18.47 17.84 9.47
CA SER A 482 -18.22 18.50 8.19
C SER A 482 -19.33 19.50 7.86
N ALA A 483 -18.99 20.54 7.09
CA ALA A 483 -20.01 21.39 6.48
C ALA A 483 -20.79 20.60 5.41
N ARG A 484 -22.03 21.02 5.16
CA ARG A 484 -22.83 20.50 4.05
C ARG A 484 -22.13 20.77 2.72
N MET A 485 -22.04 19.76 1.86
CA MET A 485 -21.53 19.88 0.50
C MET A 485 -22.51 20.62 -0.41
N GLY A 486 -22.01 21.36 -1.41
CA GLY A 486 -22.86 22.02 -2.40
C GLY A 486 -23.52 21.08 -3.42
N LYS A 487 -23.04 19.84 -3.55
CA LYS A 487 -23.62 18.79 -4.41
C LYS A 487 -23.66 17.47 -3.66
N THR A 488 -24.68 16.67 -3.92
CA THR A 488 -24.75 15.32 -3.37
C THR A 488 -23.61 14.46 -3.89
N ARG A 489 -23.15 13.54 -3.04
CA ARG A 489 -22.14 12.54 -3.40
C ARG A 489 -22.63 11.16 -2.99
N PRO A 490 -22.47 10.14 -3.85
CA PRO A 490 -22.81 8.77 -3.48
C PRO A 490 -21.93 8.30 -2.32
N LEU A 491 -22.42 7.33 -1.54
CA LEU A 491 -21.67 6.77 -0.42
C LEU A 491 -20.56 5.81 -0.89
N LEU A 492 -20.71 5.22 -2.07
CA LEU A 492 -19.71 4.38 -2.74
C LEU A 492 -19.40 4.96 -4.13
N GLY A 493 -18.26 4.63 -4.71
CA GLY A 493 -17.91 5.03 -6.08
C GLY A 493 -17.25 3.87 -6.81
N ALA A 494 -17.24 3.89 -8.14
CA ALA A 494 -16.81 2.78 -9.01
C ALA A 494 -15.45 2.17 -8.59
N GLN A 495 -14.42 2.99 -8.37
CA GLN A 495 -13.10 2.53 -7.91
C GLN A 495 -13.15 1.65 -6.65
N ARG A 496 -14.11 1.91 -5.74
CA ARG A 496 -14.24 1.16 -4.48
C ARG A 496 -14.99 -0.14 -4.67
N VAL A 497 -15.83 -0.22 -5.69
CA VAL A 497 -16.46 -1.48 -6.11
C VAL A 497 -15.40 -2.44 -6.61
N ALA A 498 -14.44 -1.95 -7.42
CA ALA A 498 -13.31 -2.77 -7.85
C ALA A 498 -12.49 -3.33 -6.66
N ASP A 499 -12.18 -2.49 -5.66
CA ASP A 499 -11.52 -2.93 -4.43
C ASP A 499 -12.32 -4.02 -3.70
N LEU A 500 -13.64 -3.87 -3.57
CA LEU A 500 -14.52 -4.87 -2.92
C LEU A 500 -14.61 -6.16 -3.74
N ALA A 501 -14.72 -6.06 -5.06
CA ALA A 501 -14.78 -7.20 -5.97
C ALA A 501 -13.54 -8.08 -5.86
N VAL A 502 -12.35 -7.50 -6.07
CA VAL A 502 -11.10 -8.26 -6.18
C VAL A 502 -10.53 -8.68 -4.82
N ASN A 503 -10.87 -7.98 -3.74
CA ASN A 503 -10.34 -8.30 -2.41
C ASN A 503 -11.28 -9.09 -1.52
N VAL A 504 -12.59 -9.10 -1.79
CA VAL A 504 -13.61 -9.71 -0.92
C VAL A 504 -14.58 -10.59 -1.70
N VAL A 505 -15.39 -10.01 -2.59
CA VAL A 505 -16.54 -10.71 -3.20
C VAL A 505 -16.09 -11.90 -4.04
N LEU A 506 -15.18 -11.70 -5.00
CA LEU A 506 -14.70 -12.79 -5.86
C LEU A 506 -13.88 -13.83 -5.08
N PRO A 507 -12.93 -13.46 -4.18
CA PRO A 507 -12.28 -14.44 -3.32
C PRO A 507 -13.24 -15.26 -2.44
N TRP A 508 -14.31 -14.64 -1.93
CA TRP A 508 -15.32 -15.32 -1.13
C TRP A 508 -16.09 -16.36 -1.95
N PHE A 509 -16.57 -15.98 -3.15
CA PHE A 509 -17.24 -16.90 -4.07
C PHE A 509 -16.33 -18.00 -4.58
N TRP A 510 -15.08 -17.67 -4.92
CA TRP A 510 -14.09 -18.66 -5.37
C TRP A 510 -13.92 -19.77 -4.34
N MET A 511 -13.75 -19.42 -3.06
CA MET A 511 -13.57 -20.45 -2.03
C MET A 511 -14.87 -21.18 -1.67
N ARG A 512 -16.04 -20.54 -1.77
CA ARG A 512 -17.33 -21.25 -1.66
C ARG A 512 -17.49 -22.28 -2.77
N ALA A 513 -17.12 -21.95 -4.00
CA ALA A 513 -17.14 -22.88 -5.12
C ALA A 513 -16.19 -24.06 -4.89
N VAL A 514 -14.97 -23.80 -4.42
CA VAL A 514 -14.00 -24.86 -4.06
C VAL A 514 -14.53 -25.75 -2.94
N ALA A 515 -15.06 -25.16 -1.86
CA ALA A 515 -15.62 -25.92 -0.74
C ALA A 515 -16.84 -26.75 -1.15
N GLY A 516 -17.65 -26.23 -2.07
CA GLY A 516 -18.79 -26.91 -2.67
C GLY A 516 -18.44 -27.88 -3.81
N LYS A 517 -17.15 -28.03 -4.15
CA LYS A 517 -16.67 -28.84 -5.29
C LYS A 517 -17.36 -28.49 -6.61
N ASN A 518 -17.59 -27.20 -6.85
CA ASN A 518 -18.25 -26.70 -8.05
C ASN A 518 -17.24 -26.00 -8.96
N ASP A 519 -16.62 -26.79 -9.85
CA ASP A 519 -15.59 -26.30 -10.77
C ASP A 519 -16.11 -25.24 -11.74
N ALA A 520 -17.40 -25.30 -12.11
CA ALA A 520 -18.01 -24.32 -13.00
C ALA A 520 -18.06 -22.93 -12.33
N LEU A 521 -18.52 -22.86 -11.08
CA LEU A 521 -18.53 -21.62 -10.31
C LEU A 521 -17.11 -21.14 -9.96
N GLN A 522 -16.17 -22.06 -9.72
CA GLN A 522 -14.77 -21.69 -9.52
C GLN A 522 -14.22 -20.97 -10.76
N ARG A 523 -14.44 -21.54 -11.96
CA ARG A 523 -14.06 -20.92 -13.24
C ARG A 523 -14.76 -19.58 -13.47
N THR A 524 -16.03 -19.43 -13.08
CA THR A 524 -16.74 -18.14 -13.13
C THR A 524 -16.06 -17.08 -12.26
N ALA A 525 -15.66 -17.43 -11.04
CA ALA A 525 -14.95 -16.50 -10.15
C ALA A 525 -13.58 -16.10 -10.72
N GLU A 526 -12.82 -17.06 -11.24
CA GLU A 526 -11.52 -16.79 -11.88
C GLU A 526 -11.69 -15.91 -13.11
N HIS A 527 -12.62 -16.25 -14.02
CA HIS A 527 -12.92 -15.46 -15.21
C HIS A 527 -13.23 -14.00 -14.87
N ARG A 528 -14.20 -13.78 -13.96
CA ARG A 528 -14.57 -12.42 -13.53
C ARG A 528 -13.42 -11.68 -12.84
N TYR A 529 -12.55 -12.39 -12.12
CA TYR A 529 -11.38 -11.80 -11.49
C TYR A 529 -10.36 -11.31 -12.52
N PHE A 530 -10.07 -12.11 -13.55
CA PHE A 530 -9.12 -11.76 -14.60
C PHE A 530 -9.68 -10.74 -15.60
N ALA A 531 -10.99 -10.75 -15.86
CA ALA A 531 -11.67 -9.81 -16.75
C ALA A 531 -11.89 -8.42 -16.11
N TRP A 532 -11.73 -8.28 -14.79
CA TRP A 532 -12.03 -7.03 -14.10
C TRP A 532 -11.13 -5.87 -14.58
N PRO A 533 -11.68 -4.70 -14.95
CA PRO A 533 -10.91 -3.59 -15.49
C PRO A 533 -9.90 -3.06 -14.46
N LYS A 534 -8.76 -2.55 -14.94
CA LYS A 534 -7.75 -1.95 -14.06
C LYS A 534 -8.33 -0.80 -13.22
N SER A 535 -7.90 -0.73 -11.97
CA SER A 535 -8.26 0.36 -11.05
C SER A 535 -7.17 1.44 -11.02
N GLU A 536 -7.46 2.58 -10.39
CA GLU A 536 -6.43 3.61 -10.16
C GLU A 536 -5.30 3.11 -9.25
N ASP A 537 -4.09 3.57 -9.53
CA ASP A 537 -2.93 3.28 -8.70
C ASP A 537 -3.00 3.99 -7.36
N ASN A 538 -3.07 3.21 -6.29
CA ASN A 538 -2.73 3.71 -4.96
C ASN A 538 -1.20 3.82 -4.79
N ALA A 539 -0.74 4.47 -3.72
CA ALA A 539 0.69 4.67 -3.47
C ALA A 539 1.49 3.36 -3.42
N VAL A 540 0.89 2.28 -2.89
CA VAL A 540 1.54 0.96 -2.80
C VAL A 540 1.72 0.35 -4.20
N LEU A 541 0.69 0.43 -5.04
CA LEU A 541 0.76 -0.09 -6.41
C LEU A 541 1.70 0.74 -7.29
N ARG A 542 1.72 2.07 -7.10
CA ARG A 542 2.67 2.96 -7.79
C ARG A 542 4.11 2.60 -7.44
N LEU A 543 4.39 2.38 -6.16
CA LEU A 543 5.70 1.92 -5.70
C LEU A 543 6.02 0.54 -6.27
N ALA A 544 5.08 -0.41 -6.24
CA ALA A 544 5.26 -1.74 -6.82
C ALA A 544 5.61 -1.67 -8.31
N ARG A 545 4.91 -0.82 -9.07
CA ARG A 545 5.20 -0.57 -10.49
C ARG A 545 6.57 0.05 -10.68
N GLN A 546 6.95 1.05 -9.88
CA GLN A 546 8.28 1.65 -9.96
C GLN A 546 9.37 0.59 -9.71
N ARG A 547 9.19 -0.23 -8.66
CA ARG A 547 10.17 -1.26 -8.29
C ARG A 547 10.27 -2.37 -9.33
N LEU A 548 9.15 -2.90 -9.81
CA LEU A 548 9.12 -4.08 -10.67
C LEU A 548 9.25 -3.73 -12.16
N LEU A 549 8.74 -2.58 -12.59
CA LEU A 549 8.66 -2.21 -14.01
C LEU A 549 9.45 -0.94 -14.35
N GLY A 550 10.13 -0.31 -13.37
CA GLY A 550 10.98 0.86 -13.61
C GLY A 550 10.23 2.14 -13.98
N GLY A 551 8.93 2.21 -13.67
CA GLY A 551 8.09 3.39 -13.96
C GLY A 551 7.55 3.44 -15.40
N THR A 552 8.21 2.77 -16.34
CA THR A 552 7.72 2.55 -17.70
C THR A 552 6.75 1.36 -17.73
N ASN A 553 5.91 1.25 -18.78
CA ASN A 553 4.88 0.21 -18.97
C ASN A 553 3.57 0.31 -18.16
N ALA A 554 3.01 1.52 -17.97
CA ALA A 554 1.60 1.65 -17.56
C ALA A 554 0.60 0.93 -18.49
N ARG A 555 1.00 0.64 -19.73
CA ARG A 555 0.23 -0.13 -20.72
C ARG A 555 0.26 -1.65 -20.49
N ALA A 556 1.23 -2.17 -19.73
CA ALA A 556 1.32 -3.61 -19.46
C ALA A 556 0.22 -4.06 -18.49
N LEU A 557 -0.21 -3.21 -17.56
CA LEU A 557 -1.26 -3.54 -16.59
C LEU A 557 -2.64 -3.20 -17.15
N ARG A 558 -3.28 -4.20 -17.77
CA ARG A 558 -4.59 -4.02 -18.43
C ARG A 558 -5.76 -4.30 -17.50
N THR A 559 -5.58 -5.18 -16.51
CA THR A 559 -6.64 -5.66 -15.61
C THR A 559 -6.30 -5.46 -14.14
N ALA A 560 -7.32 -5.47 -13.28
CA ALA A 560 -7.11 -5.42 -11.84
C ALA A 560 -6.36 -6.66 -11.32
N ALA A 561 -6.56 -7.84 -11.92
CA ALA A 561 -5.81 -9.04 -11.58
C ALA A 561 -4.30 -8.84 -11.75
N MET A 562 -3.84 -8.26 -12.86
CA MET A 562 -2.41 -7.99 -13.06
C MET A 562 -1.84 -7.02 -12.01
N GLN A 563 -2.63 -6.02 -11.59
CA GLN A 563 -2.26 -5.14 -10.49
C GLN A 563 -2.14 -5.92 -9.16
N GLN A 564 -3.05 -6.86 -8.89
CA GLN A 564 -2.97 -7.77 -7.76
C GLN A 564 -1.72 -8.69 -7.87
N GLY A 565 -1.37 -9.14 -9.07
CA GLY A 565 -0.14 -9.92 -9.34
C GLY A 565 1.14 -9.17 -8.97
N LEU A 566 1.26 -7.89 -9.34
CA LEU A 566 2.40 -7.06 -8.90
C LEU A 566 2.48 -6.97 -7.37
N LEU A 567 1.34 -6.73 -6.70
CA LEU A 567 1.29 -6.67 -5.24
C LEU A 567 1.64 -8.02 -4.59
N GLN A 568 1.39 -9.13 -5.30
CA GLN A 568 1.79 -10.46 -4.85
C GLN A 568 3.29 -10.66 -4.94
N ILE A 569 3.91 -10.31 -6.07
CA ILE A 569 5.36 -10.40 -6.26
C ILE A 569 6.09 -9.54 -5.23
N VAL A 570 5.60 -8.31 -4.99
CA VAL A 570 6.15 -7.45 -3.94
C VAL A 570 6.08 -8.11 -2.57
N ARG A 571 4.96 -8.74 -2.24
CA ARG A 571 4.80 -9.44 -0.96
C ARG A 571 5.74 -10.64 -0.84
N ASP A 572 5.84 -11.46 -1.88
CA ASP A 572 6.57 -12.72 -1.81
C ASP A 572 8.09 -12.50 -1.86
N PHE A 573 8.54 -11.46 -2.56
CA PHE A 573 9.96 -11.19 -2.78
C PHE A 573 10.42 -9.86 -2.20
N CYS A 574 9.91 -8.73 -2.71
CA CYS A 574 10.46 -7.41 -2.37
C CYS A 574 10.32 -7.05 -0.88
N ALA A 575 9.28 -7.52 -0.20
CA ALA A 575 9.06 -7.29 1.22
C ALA A 575 10.09 -8.00 2.12
N HIS A 576 10.80 -8.98 1.57
CA HIS A 576 11.85 -9.75 2.25
C HIS A 576 13.26 -9.33 1.82
N SER A 577 13.40 -8.17 1.16
CA SER A 577 14.68 -7.65 0.69
C SER A 577 14.79 -6.15 0.96
N ASN A 578 16.02 -5.65 1.11
CA ASN A 578 16.25 -4.21 1.26
C ASN A 578 16.00 -3.44 -0.04
N ALA A 579 16.16 -2.12 0.00
CA ALA A 579 15.94 -1.28 -1.18
C ALA A 579 16.91 -1.58 -2.34
N LEU A 580 18.07 -2.20 -2.09
CA LEU A 580 19.02 -2.62 -3.13
C LEU A 580 18.71 -4.00 -3.74
N CYS A 581 17.67 -4.69 -3.24
CA CYS A 581 17.34 -6.07 -3.59
C CYS A 581 18.49 -7.06 -3.33
N GLU A 582 19.30 -6.82 -2.30
CA GLU A 582 20.35 -7.76 -1.89
C GLU A 582 19.72 -9.08 -1.44
N ASN A 583 20.29 -10.19 -1.91
CA ASN A 583 19.82 -11.56 -1.65
C ASN A 583 18.37 -11.83 -2.11
N CYS A 584 17.79 -10.96 -2.95
CA CYS A 584 16.50 -11.20 -3.57
C CYS A 584 16.64 -12.23 -4.69
N ARG A 585 15.95 -13.37 -4.59
CA ARG A 585 16.00 -14.45 -5.60
C ARG A 585 15.20 -14.17 -6.87
N PHE A 586 14.25 -13.24 -6.81
CA PHE A 586 13.31 -13.01 -7.92
C PHE A 586 13.97 -12.60 -9.25
N PRO A 587 14.97 -11.69 -9.29
CA PRO A 587 15.67 -11.36 -10.54
C PRO A 587 16.30 -12.57 -11.21
N GLU A 588 16.87 -13.52 -10.45
CA GLU A 588 17.51 -14.73 -10.98
C GLU A 588 16.47 -15.70 -11.54
N LEU A 589 15.33 -15.87 -10.87
CA LEU A 589 14.22 -16.69 -11.36
C LEU A 589 13.70 -16.18 -12.71
N VAL A 590 13.55 -14.86 -12.86
CA VAL A 590 13.09 -14.23 -14.11
C VAL A 590 14.11 -14.42 -15.24
N ARG A 591 15.42 -14.29 -14.94
CA ARG A 591 16.47 -14.58 -15.94
C ARG A 591 16.49 -16.05 -16.35
N GLY A 592 16.32 -16.97 -15.40
CA GLY A 592 16.23 -18.40 -15.67
C GLY A 592 15.06 -18.76 -16.58
N LEU A 593 13.91 -18.09 -16.38
CA LEU A 593 12.75 -18.22 -17.28
C LEU A 593 13.09 -17.73 -18.69
N ASN A 594 13.68 -16.55 -18.83
CA ASN A 594 14.04 -16.00 -20.14
C ASN A 594 15.03 -16.88 -20.91
N ALA A 595 16.07 -17.38 -20.22
CA ALA A 595 17.05 -18.29 -20.80
C ALA A 595 16.41 -19.61 -21.26
N SER A 596 15.42 -20.11 -20.52
CA SER A 596 14.70 -21.34 -20.89
C SER A 596 13.87 -21.16 -22.16
N LEU A 597 13.26 -19.98 -22.35
CA LEU A 597 12.49 -19.66 -23.56
C LEU A 597 13.42 -19.55 -24.79
N GLN A 598 14.53 -18.82 -24.68
CA GLN A 598 15.50 -18.69 -25.78
C GLN A 598 16.14 -20.03 -26.17
N GLY A 599 16.36 -20.93 -25.19
CA GLY A 599 16.89 -22.26 -25.44
C GLY A 599 15.91 -23.25 -26.08
N GLN A 600 14.61 -22.93 -26.09
CA GLN A 600 13.57 -23.66 -26.82
C GLN A 600 13.46 -23.17 -28.26
N ASP A 601 13.52 -21.85 -28.48
CA ASP A 601 13.49 -21.25 -29.82
C ASP A 601 14.72 -21.60 -30.67
N ALA A 602 15.87 -21.88 -30.04
CA ALA A 602 17.08 -22.34 -30.74
C ALA A 602 17.06 -23.85 -31.08
N ARG A 603 16.06 -24.60 -30.59
CA ARG A 603 15.92 -26.06 -30.77
C ARG A 603 14.67 -26.46 -31.57
N GLY A 604 13.75 -25.53 -31.82
CA GLY A 604 12.66 -25.68 -32.78
C GLY A 604 13.07 -25.08 -34.13
#